data_AF-A0AAY5KIL0-F1
#
_entry.id   AF-A0AAY5KIL0-F1
#
_cell.length_a   1.000
_cell.length_b   1.000
_cell.length_c   1.000
_cell.angle_alpha   90.00
_cell.angle_beta   90.00
_cell.angle_gamma   90.00
#
_symmetry.space_group_name_H-M   'P 1'
#
loop_
_entity.id
_entity.type
_entity.pdbx_description
1 polymer ?
#
loop_
_entity_poly.entity_id
_entity_poly.type
_entity_poly.pdbx_seq_one_letter_code
_entity_poly.pdbx_strand_id
1 'polypeptide(L)'
;MNRILEWGPSFQFFRKHKTLRAATPFFFFFIQSNLLMFVFLSPCAVTVYLVLFGSTRAENNCGLSRTWLETLSVTVDIKKNGFHRELVTTIGFSPGSLDGLEALLVYRLPSGIYIDPYQLASLKEDTGLQVLLSSPVDLEAPAHLSKKVTIFVYPLLDQGGFRATVPIHGRYHKPSLAGKSFELVKIEHPKLILRTNTCTHLSFPPYKIFDAPCSVHNLSTCQWLEIQHLEKQDPVSLEIPLGDGSLVAPVCAGNLLVILLCCIILSRSIWKHGVF
;
A
#
# COMPACT_ATOMS: atom_id res chain seq x y z
N MET A 1 -31.12 34.09 29.70
CA MET A 1 -30.70 35.50 29.54
C MET A 1 -30.04 35.66 28.17
N ASN A 2 -30.80 36.28 27.27
CA ASN A 2 -30.54 36.95 25.98
C ASN A 2 -29.13 37.02 25.36
N ARG A 3 -29.03 36.61 24.09
CA ARG A 3 -28.77 37.47 22.88
C ARG A 3 -28.76 36.55 21.64
N ILE A 4 -29.79 36.51 20.79
CA ILE A 4 -30.15 37.40 19.67
C ILE A 4 -28.94 37.78 18.78
N LEU A 5 -28.88 37.14 17.61
CA LEU A 5 -28.32 37.66 16.36
C LEU A 5 -29.22 37.16 15.22
N GLU A 6 -30.12 38.02 14.75
CA GLU A 6 -30.81 37.89 13.46
C GLU A 6 -30.03 38.67 12.40
N TRP A 7 -29.93 38.13 11.17
CA TRP A 7 -29.91 38.91 9.93
C TRP A 7 -30.59 38.11 8.79
N GLY A 8 -31.78 38.58 8.38
CA GLY A 8 -32.34 38.63 7.02
C GLY A 8 -32.66 37.32 6.25
N PRO A 9 -33.88 37.24 5.68
CA PRO A 9 -33.95 37.58 4.26
C PRO A 9 -35.08 38.55 3.89
N SER A 10 -34.73 39.48 3.00
CA SER A 10 -35.64 40.36 2.28
C SER A 10 -36.45 39.57 1.25
N PHE A 11 -37.77 39.56 1.38
CA PHE A 11 -38.68 39.43 0.24
C PHE A 11 -39.91 40.30 0.49
N GLN A 12 -40.03 41.36 -0.31
CA GLN A 12 -41.22 42.20 -0.38
C GLN A 12 -42.28 41.51 -1.25
N PHE A 13 -43.52 41.47 -0.77
CA PHE A 13 -44.68 41.37 -1.66
C PHE A 13 -45.79 42.31 -1.17
N PHE A 14 -46.10 43.31 -1.99
CA PHE A 14 -47.22 44.22 -1.82
C PHE A 14 -48.51 43.54 -2.29
N ARG A 15 -49.56 43.44 -1.44
CA ARG A 15 -50.93 43.71 -1.90
C ARG A 15 -51.94 43.96 -0.77
N LYS A 16 -52.72 45.02 -0.98
CA LYS A 16 -53.83 45.57 -0.20
C LYS A 16 -54.90 44.56 0.25
N HIS A 17 -55.45 44.85 1.44
CA HIS A 17 -56.72 44.41 2.02
C HIS A 17 -57.88 44.20 1.03
N LYS A 18 -58.62 43.10 1.23
CA LYS A 18 -60.09 43.12 1.37
C LYS A 18 -60.57 41.84 2.09
N THR A 19 -61.48 42.06 3.03
CA THR A 19 -62.18 41.13 3.90
C THR A 19 -62.92 40.00 3.16
N LEU A 20 -62.68 38.75 3.55
CA LEU A 20 -63.60 37.64 3.39
C LEU A 20 -63.53 36.75 4.64
N ARG A 21 -64.68 36.52 5.27
CA ARG A 21 -64.86 35.52 6.33
C ARG A 21 -64.54 34.14 5.74
N ALA A 22 -63.58 33.43 6.33
CA ALA A 22 -63.38 32.01 6.08
C ALA A 22 -62.89 31.35 7.37
N ALA A 23 -63.49 30.22 7.70
CA ALA A 23 -63.25 29.43 8.88
C ALA A 23 -61.75 29.15 9.08
N THR A 24 -61.25 29.35 10.30
CA THR A 24 -59.90 28.96 10.70
C THR A 24 -59.76 27.43 10.65
N PRO A 25 -58.90 26.86 9.79
CA PRO A 25 -58.60 25.44 9.87
C PRO A 25 -57.69 25.21 11.09
N PHE A 26 -58.08 24.26 11.94
CA PHE A 26 -57.22 23.76 13.01
C PHE A 26 -56.04 22.99 12.39
N PHE A 27 -54.83 23.48 12.59
CA PHE A 27 -53.61 22.78 12.22
C PHE A 27 -53.09 21.98 13.42
N PHE A 28 -53.01 20.66 13.29
CA PHE A 28 -52.31 19.81 14.24
C PHE A 28 -50.93 19.45 13.68
N PHE A 29 -49.89 19.73 14.45
CA PHE A 29 -48.52 19.31 14.16
C PHE A 29 -48.16 18.12 15.06
N PHE A 30 -47.66 17.04 14.46
CA PHE A 30 -47.03 15.95 15.19
C PHE A 30 -45.65 15.72 14.58
N ILE A 31 -44.59 15.92 15.38
CA ILE A 31 -43.20 15.72 14.95
C ILE A 31 -42.66 14.50 15.68
N GLN A 32 -42.45 13.41 14.95
CA GLN A 32 -41.65 12.29 15.43
C GLN A 32 -40.86 11.69 14.26
N SER A 33 -39.52 11.77 14.36
CA SER A 33 -38.52 11.08 13.53
C SER A 33 -38.86 10.86 12.05
N ASN A 34 -38.38 11.76 11.18
CA ASN A 34 -38.33 11.70 9.71
C ASN A 34 -39.67 11.70 8.93
N LEU A 35 -40.81 11.95 9.57
CA LEU A 35 -42.10 12.05 8.90
C LEU A 35 -42.78 13.40 9.21
N LEU A 36 -43.16 14.15 8.17
CA LEU A 36 -44.00 15.33 8.31
C LEU A 36 -45.36 15.06 7.63
N MET A 37 -46.44 15.16 8.41
CA MET A 37 -47.78 14.89 7.92
C MET A 37 -48.65 16.14 8.01
N PHE A 38 -49.28 16.53 6.89
CA PHE A 38 -50.21 17.66 6.82
C PHE A 38 -51.64 17.14 6.67
N VAL A 39 -52.52 17.47 7.61
CA VAL A 39 -53.97 17.20 7.51
C VAL A 39 -54.69 18.50 7.21
N PHE A 40 -55.37 18.56 6.07
CA PHE A 40 -56.27 19.66 5.74
C PHE A 40 -57.72 19.18 5.92
N LEU A 41 -58.45 19.84 6.83
CA LEU A 41 -59.87 19.61 7.06
C LEU A 41 -60.67 20.66 6.28
N SER A 42 -61.33 20.22 5.21
CA SER A 42 -62.28 21.02 4.42
C SER A 42 -63.71 20.49 4.66
N PRO A 43 -64.78 21.32 4.56
CA PRO A 43 -66.14 20.90 4.90
C PRO A 43 -66.71 19.70 4.11
N CYS A 44 -66.10 19.32 2.98
CA CYS A 44 -66.56 18.20 2.15
C CYS A 44 -65.52 17.07 1.96
N ALA A 45 -64.28 17.20 2.46
CA ALA A 45 -63.26 16.14 2.35
C ALA A 45 -62.09 16.37 3.31
N VAL A 46 -61.52 15.26 3.81
CA VAL A 46 -60.26 15.26 4.56
C VAL A 46 -59.16 14.77 3.63
N THR A 47 -58.16 15.60 3.35
CA THR A 47 -56.98 15.21 2.58
C THR A 47 -55.73 15.24 3.46
N VAL A 48 -55.00 14.13 3.45
CA VAL A 48 -53.77 13.92 4.22
C VAL A 48 -52.59 13.86 3.25
N TYR A 49 -51.63 14.77 3.41
CA TYR A 49 -50.36 14.74 2.69
C TYR A 49 -49.27 14.19 3.60
N LEU A 50 -48.67 13.08 3.19
CA LEU A 50 -47.50 12.48 3.82
C LEU A 50 -46.24 12.90 3.06
N VAL A 51 -45.38 13.69 3.70
CA VAL A 51 -44.08 14.06 3.16
C VAL A 51 -43.01 13.23 3.86
N LEU A 52 -42.46 12.26 3.13
CA LEU A 52 -41.32 11.46 3.56
C LEU A 52 -40.03 12.23 3.23
N PHE A 53 -39.38 12.77 4.25
CA PHE A 53 -38.03 13.30 4.09
C PHE A 53 -37.05 12.12 4.16
N GLY A 54 -36.69 11.58 2.99
CA GLY A 54 -35.57 10.68 2.86
C GLY A 54 -34.28 11.44 3.19
N SER A 55 -33.68 11.17 4.34
CA SER A 55 -32.31 11.60 4.63
C SER A 55 -31.38 10.86 3.68
N THR A 56 -31.03 11.46 2.55
CA THR A 56 -29.88 11.02 1.78
C THR A 56 -28.66 11.19 2.69
N ARG A 57 -28.05 10.08 3.12
CA ARG A 57 -26.68 10.15 3.66
C ARG A 57 -25.87 10.83 2.57
N ALA A 58 -25.23 11.95 2.90
CA ALA A 58 -24.22 12.54 2.04
C ALA A 58 -23.20 11.44 1.74
N GLU A 59 -23.19 11.00 0.48
CA GLU A 59 -22.17 10.11 -0.02
C GLU A 59 -20.86 10.90 0.08
N ASN A 60 -19.93 10.46 0.93
CA ASN A 60 -18.61 11.06 1.03
C ASN A 60 -17.90 10.81 -0.31
N ASN A 61 -18.13 11.70 -1.28
CA ASN A 61 -17.63 11.58 -2.65
C ASN A 61 -16.16 12.00 -2.66
N CYS A 62 -15.31 11.13 -2.14
CA CYS A 62 -13.89 11.39 -1.97
C CYS A 62 -13.06 10.99 -3.22
N GLY A 63 -13.70 11.01 -4.40
CA GLY A 63 -13.07 10.76 -5.70
C GLY A 63 -12.69 9.30 -5.99
N LEU A 64 -12.51 8.45 -4.97
CA LEU A 64 -12.23 7.02 -5.10
C LEU A 64 -13.49 6.23 -5.48
N SER A 65 -14.07 6.47 -6.65
CA SER A 65 -15.23 5.72 -7.13
C SER A 65 -14.87 4.25 -7.40
N ARG A 66 -15.88 3.36 -7.35
CA ARG A 66 -15.71 1.96 -7.75
C ARG A 66 -15.14 1.84 -9.17
N THR A 67 -15.64 2.67 -10.09
CA THR A 67 -15.18 2.70 -11.48
C THR A 67 -13.71 3.10 -11.58
N TRP A 68 -13.24 4.04 -10.75
CA TRP A 68 -11.83 4.42 -10.73
C TRP A 68 -10.95 3.29 -10.19
N LEU A 69 -11.38 2.62 -9.11
CA LEU A 69 -10.66 1.46 -8.54
C LEU A 69 -10.52 0.32 -9.56
N GLU A 70 -11.50 0.13 -10.44
CA GLU A 70 -11.45 -0.86 -11.52
C GLU A 70 -10.44 -0.49 -12.64
N THR A 71 -10.01 0.78 -12.73
CA THR A 71 -8.95 1.22 -13.65
C THR A 71 -7.54 1.05 -13.09
N LEU A 72 -7.43 0.73 -11.79
CA LEU A 72 -6.15 0.56 -11.12
C LEU A 72 -5.44 -0.69 -11.68
N SER A 73 -4.19 -0.52 -12.08
CA SER A 73 -3.35 -1.62 -12.54
C SER A 73 -2.01 -1.57 -11.83
N VAL A 74 -1.49 -2.73 -11.45
CA VAL A 74 -0.17 -2.86 -10.84
C VAL A 74 0.62 -3.80 -11.72
N THR A 75 1.76 -3.31 -12.23
CA THR A 75 2.70 -4.11 -13.00
C THR A 75 4.01 -4.22 -12.23
N VAL A 76 4.53 -5.44 -12.14
CA VAL A 76 5.77 -5.75 -11.43
C VAL A 76 6.74 -6.36 -12.43
N ASP A 77 7.94 -5.80 -12.51
CA ASP A 77 9.01 -6.23 -13.40
C ASP A 77 10.30 -6.43 -12.61
N ILE A 78 11.10 -7.42 -13.01
CA ILE A 78 12.49 -7.57 -12.55
C ILE A 78 13.42 -7.12 -13.67
N LYS A 79 14.24 -6.11 -13.41
CA LYS A 79 15.27 -5.61 -14.35
C LYS A 79 16.67 -6.00 -13.88
N LYS A 80 17.65 -5.81 -14.77
CA LYS A 80 19.07 -6.19 -14.62
C LYS A 80 19.29 -7.71 -14.56
N ASN A 81 20.57 -8.11 -14.55
CA ASN A 81 21.04 -9.50 -14.56
C ASN A 81 21.95 -9.79 -13.36
N GLY A 82 22.16 -11.07 -13.05
CA GLY A 82 23.02 -11.50 -11.94
C GLY A 82 22.30 -11.59 -10.59
N PHE A 83 23.02 -11.35 -9.50
CA PHE A 83 22.45 -11.41 -8.14
C PHE A 83 21.84 -10.08 -7.71
N HIS A 84 22.33 -8.95 -8.21
CA HIS A 84 21.79 -7.63 -7.94
C HIS A 84 20.79 -7.26 -9.04
N ARG A 85 19.51 -7.13 -8.67
CA ARG A 85 18.39 -6.86 -9.57
C ARG A 85 17.60 -5.64 -9.10
N GLU A 86 16.73 -5.16 -9.96
CA GLU A 86 15.79 -4.09 -9.63
C GLU A 86 14.37 -4.60 -9.74
N LEU A 87 13.61 -4.50 -8.65
CA LEU A 87 12.18 -4.73 -8.63
C LEU A 87 11.48 -3.42 -8.96
N VAL A 88 11.04 -3.30 -10.21
CA VAL A 88 10.33 -2.12 -10.71
C VAL A 88 8.84 -2.38 -10.57
N THR A 89 8.12 -1.47 -9.95
CA THR A 89 6.67 -1.57 -9.83
C THR A 89 6.02 -0.27 -10.25
N THR A 90 5.05 -0.39 -11.14
CA THR A 90 4.31 0.73 -11.70
C THR A 90 2.84 0.54 -11.40
N ILE A 91 2.23 1.57 -10.87
CA ILE A 91 0.81 1.64 -10.56
C ILE A 91 0.20 2.62 -11.55
N GLY A 92 -0.58 2.12 -12.49
CA GLY A 92 -1.31 2.92 -13.47
C GLY A 92 -2.76 3.12 -13.03
N PHE A 93 -3.28 4.32 -13.24
CA PHE A 93 -4.69 4.64 -13.03
C PHE A 93 -5.15 5.73 -13.99
N SER A 94 -6.46 5.82 -14.23
CA SER A 94 -7.01 6.89 -15.05
C SER A 94 -6.83 8.25 -14.35
N PRO A 95 -6.49 9.31 -15.10
CA PRO A 95 -6.38 10.65 -14.53
C PRO A 95 -7.71 11.07 -13.94
N GLY A 96 -7.72 11.24 -12.62
CA GLY A 96 -8.81 11.81 -11.84
C GLY A 96 -8.22 12.80 -10.85
N SER A 97 -8.99 13.80 -10.44
CA SER A 97 -8.57 14.80 -9.45
C SER A 97 -8.52 14.20 -8.04
N LEU A 98 -7.59 13.27 -7.81
CA LEU A 98 -7.31 12.69 -6.50
C LEU A 98 -6.15 13.44 -5.87
N ASP A 99 -6.46 14.64 -5.39
CA ASP A 99 -5.51 15.44 -4.64
C ASP A 99 -5.15 14.74 -3.33
N GLY A 100 -3.85 14.68 -3.00
CA GLY A 100 -3.36 14.02 -1.80
C GLY A 100 -3.54 12.49 -1.76
N LEU A 101 -3.62 11.82 -2.92
CA LEU A 101 -3.56 10.35 -2.99
C LEU A 101 -2.16 9.87 -2.65
N GLU A 102 -2.06 8.97 -1.67
CA GLU A 102 -0.85 8.26 -1.33
C GLU A 102 -1.04 6.76 -1.58
N ALA A 103 0.01 6.13 -2.10
CA ALA A 103 0.06 4.70 -2.30
C ALA A 103 1.14 4.07 -1.40
N LEU A 104 0.93 2.82 -1.04
CA LEU A 104 1.89 2.01 -0.31
C LEU A 104 1.82 0.58 -0.85
N LEU A 105 2.98 0.04 -1.20
CA LEU A 105 3.15 -1.33 -1.68
C LEU A 105 3.74 -2.18 -0.57
N VAL A 106 3.07 -3.27 -0.22
CA VAL A 106 3.54 -4.21 0.80
C VAL A 106 3.99 -5.50 0.13
N TYR A 107 5.30 -5.76 0.13
CA TYR A 107 5.87 -7.01 -0.37
C TYR A 107 6.22 -7.94 0.76
N ARG A 108 6.03 -9.25 0.51
CA ARG A 108 6.57 -10.32 1.33
C ARG A 108 7.68 -11.01 0.55
N LEU A 109 8.91 -10.60 0.79
CA LEU A 109 10.06 -11.13 0.09
C LEU A 109 10.38 -12.56 0.56
N PRO A 110 10.65 -13.51 -0.36
CA PRO A 110 11.08 -14.86 -0.01
C PRO A 110 12.47 -14.84 0.63
N SER A 111 12.81 -15.88 1.39
CA SER A 111 14.12 -15.98 2.05
C SER A 111 15.30 -16.05 1.09
N GLY A 112 15.07 -16.34 -0.19
CA GLY A 112 16.11 -16.31 -1.23
C GLY A 112 16.49 -14.89 -1.69
N ILE A 113 15.83 -13.85 -1.20
CA ILE A 113 16.04 -12.45 -1.59
C ILE A 113 16.25 -11.59 -0.35
N TYR A 114 17.06 -10.55 -0.49
CA TYR A 114 17.21 -9.51 0.51
C TYR A 114 17.35 -8.12 -0.11
N ILE A 115 17.25 -7.11 0.75
CA ILE A 115 17.52 -5.73 0.39
C ILE A 115 18.61 -5.22 1.31
N ASP A 116 19.59 -4.54 0.72
CA ASP A 116 20.67 -3.91 1.46
C ASP A 116 20.18 -2.56 2.05
N PRO A 117 20.10 -2.43 3.40
CA PRO A 117 19.67 -1.20 4.05
C PRO A 117 20.66 -0.04 3.82
N TYR A 118 21.95 -0.32 3.59
CA TYR A 118 22.94 0.70 3.30
C TYR A 118 22.72 1.28 1.89
N GLN A 119 22.44 0.42 0.92
CA GLN A 119 22.06 0.86 -0.43
C GLN A 119 20.76 1.68 -0.43
N LEU A 120 19.77 1.28 0.38
CA LEU A 120 18.54 2.05 0.53
C LEU A 120 18.78 3.44 1.13
N ALA A 121 19.70 3.56 2.09
CA ALA A 121 20.05 4.85 2.68
C ALA A 121 20.61 5.80 1.61
N SER A 122 21.51 5.33 0.75
CA SER A 122 22.03 6.13 -0.37
C SER A 122 20.95 6.48 -1.39
N LEU A 123 20.14 5.51 -1.81
CA LEU A 123 19.07 5.76 -2.80
C LEU A 123 18.00 6.73 -2.30
N LYS A 124 17.76 6.77 -0.99
CA LYS A 124 16.84 7.74 -0.38
C LYS A 124 17.32 9.17 -0.61
N GLU A 125 18.62 9.42 -0.50
CA GLU A 125 19.22 10.74 -0.73
C GLU A 125 19.24 11.08 -2.22
N ASP A 126 19.59 10.12 -3.07
CA ASP A 126 19.77 10.35 -4.51
C ASP A 126 18.46 10.46 -5.29
N THR A 127 17.44 9.68 -4.91
CA THR A 127 16.21 9.50 -5.71
C THR A 127 14.93 9.79 -4.94
N GLY A 128 15.01 9.96 -3.62
CA GLY A 128 13.82 10.09 -2.76
C GLY A 128 13.08 8.77 -2.52
N LEU A 129 13.65 7.63 -2.90
CA LEU A 129 13.06 6.30 -2.68
C LEU A 129 12.86 6.06 -1.18
N GLN A 130 11.62 5.73 -0.81
CA GLN A 130 11.22 5.48 0.56
C GLN A 130 10.80 4.02 0.74
N VAL A 131 11.64 3.25 1.45
CA VAL A 131 11.38 1.85 1.78
C VAL A 131 11.62 1.63 3.28
N LEU A 132 10.68 0.97 3.93
CA LEU A 132 10.78 0.58 5.34
C LEU A 132 10.78 -0.96 5.45
N LEU A 133 11.75 -1.50 6.19
CA LEU A 133 11.86 -2.93 6.46
C LEU A 133 11.17 -3.28 7.78
N SER A 134 10.41 -4.39 7.79
CA SER A 134 9.74 -4.88 9.01
C SER A 134 10.69 -5.50 10.05
N SER A 135 11.89 -5.90 9.63
CA SER A 135 12.88 -6.55 10.49
C SER A 135 14.30 -6.23 9.98
N PRO A 136 15.33 -6.30 10.84
CA PRO A 136 16.71 -6.20 10.40
C PRO A 136 17.06 -7.33 9.42
N VAL A 137 17.97 -7.03 8.50
CA VAL A 137 18.42 -7.95 7.44
C VAL A 137 19.88 -8.27 7.67
N ASP A 138 20.18 -9.56 7.84
CA ASP A 138 21.55 -10.08 7.78
C ASP A 138 21.97 -10.20 6.31
N LEU A 139 23.00 -9.49 5.89
CA LEU A 139 23.48 -9.48 4.50
C LEU A 139 24.30 -10.73 4.15
N GLU A 140 24.88 -11.38 5.16
CA GLU A 140 25.80 -12.51 4.99
C GLU A 140 25.08 -13.86 5.10
N ALA A 141 23.88 -13.89 5.68
CA ALA A 141 23.12 -15.12 5.82
C ALA A 141 22.76 -15.75 4.47
N PRO A 142 22.98 -17.06 4.27
CA PRO A 142 22.49 -17.76 3.08
C PRO A 142 20.96 -17.95 3.11
N ALA A 143 20.38 -18.29 1.96
CA ALA A 143 18.93 -18.40 1.77
C ALA A 143 18.24 -19.37 2.74
N HIS A 144 18.93 -20.46 3.12
CA HIS A 144 18.39 -21.51 3.98
C HIS A 144 18.43 -21.19 5.48
N LEU A 145 19.18 -20.15 5.90
CA LEU A 145 19.18 -19.63 7.26
C LEU A 145 18.38 -18.33 7.39
N SER A 146 18.00 -17.76 6.25
CA SER A 146 17.27 -16.49 6.17
C SER A 146 15.78 -16.68 6.34
N LYS A 147 15.11 -15.67 6.90
CA LYS A 147 13.65 -15.61 7.03
C LYS A 147 13.04 -14.74 5.92
N LYS A 148 11.75 -14.92 5.66
CA LYS A 148 10.99 -14.01 4.81
C LYS A 148 10.92 -12.64 5.48
N VAL A 149 11.00 -11.57 4.69
CA VAL A 149 10.97 -10.18 5.19
C VAL A 149 9.82 -9.44 4.53
N THR A 150 9.06 -8.68 5.31
CA THR A 150 8.05 -7.77 4.77
C THR A 150 8.66 -6.39 4.59
N ILE A 151 8.38 -5.75 3.46
CA ILE A 151 8.82 -4.38 3.18
C ILE A 151 7.62 -3.51 2.80
N PHE A 152 7.73 -2.23 3.16
CA PHE A 152 6.77 -1.18 2.90
C PHE A 152 7.41 -0.18 1.96
N VAL A 153 6.94 -0.12 0.71
CA VAL A 153 7.52 0.70 -0.35
C VAL A 153 6.55 1.84 -0.65
N TYR A 154 7.01 3.07 -0.48
CA TYR A 154 6.25 4.29 -0.77
C TYR A 154 6.67 4.78 -2.17
N PRO A 155 5.86 4.50 -3.21
CA PRO A 155 6.21 4.84 -4.58
C PRO A 155 6.07 6.35 -4.81
N LEU A 156 6.89 6.87 -5.73
CA LEU A 156 6.87 8.27 -6.13
C LEU A 156 5.87 8.46 -7.26
N LEU A 157 5.28 9.66 -7.36
CA LEU A 157 4.41 10.01 -8.48
C LEU A 157 5.26 10.17 -9.76
N ASP A 158 4.91 9.45 -10.82
CA ASP A 158 5.61 9.44 -12.12
C ASP A 158 4.58 9.45 -13.26
N GLN A 159 4.59 10.53 -14.06
CA GLN A 159 3.83 10.71 -15.31
C GLN A 159 2.44 10.02 -15.39
N GLY A 160 1.53 10.40 -14.49
CA GLY A 160 0.15 9.90 -14.48
C GLY A 160 -0.06 8.58 -13.72
N GLY A 161 0.94 8.11 -12.97
CA GLY A 161 0.85 6.95 -12.09
C GLY A 161 1.82 7.05 -10.92
N PHE A 162 1.95 5.97 -10.14
CA PHE A 162 3.01 5.83 -9.15
C PHE A 162 4.05 4.82 -9.63
N ARG A 163 5.31 5.06 -9.28
CA ARG A 163 6.41 4.16 -9.63
C ARG A 163 7.41 4.02 -8.48
N ALA A 164 7.89 2.81 -8.26
CA ALA A 164 8.99 2.51 -7.35
C ALA A 164 9.97 1.54 -8.01
N THR A 165 11.26 1.78 -7.79
CA THR A 165 12.34 0.89 -8.20
C THR A 165 13.12 0.50 -6.96
N VAL A 166 13.00 -0.75 -6.52
CA VAL A 166 13.62 -1.25 -5.29
C VAL A 166 14.78 -2.18 -5.65
N PRO A 167 16.00 -1.93 -5.16
CA PRO A 167 17.10 -2.86 -5.38
C PRO A 167 16.87 -4.13 -4.57
N ILE A 168 16.97 -5.29 -5.22
CA ILE A 168 16.86 -6.60 -4.57
C ILE A 168 18.10 -7.43 -4.89
N HIS A 169 18.50 -8.26 -3.94
CA HIS A 169 19.70 -9.10 -4.04
C HIS A 169 19.33 -10.56 -3.81
N GLY A 170 19.79 -11.44 -4.70
CA GLY A 170 19.70 -12.88 -4.50
C GLY A 170 20.63 -13.34 -3.38
N ARG A 171 20.18 -14.29 -2.57
CA ARG A 171 21.02 -14.96 -1.57
C ARG A 171 21.66 -16.22 -2.14
N TYR A 172 22.80 -16.59 -1.59
CA TYR A 172 23.40 -17.90 -1.87
C TYR A 172 22.50 -19.04 -1.39
N HIS A 173 22.28 -20.01 -2.28
CA HIS A 173 21.51 -21.22 -2.02
C HIS A 173 22.45 -22.39 -1.77
N LYS A 174 21.91 -23.47 -1.18
CA LYS A 174 22.69 -24.71 -1.03
C LYS A 174 23.07 -25.26 -2.41
N PRO A 175 24.27 -25.84 -2.56
CA PRO A 175 24.63 -26.49 -3.80
C PRO A 175 23.69 -27.65 -4.08
N SER A 176 23.46 -27.93 -5.37
CA SER A 176 22.57 -28.98 -5.83
C SER A 176 23.31 -30.29 -5.97
N LEU A 177 22.87 -31.32 -5.26
CA LEU A 177 23.33 -32.70 -5.48
C LEU A 177 22.59 -33.38 -6.65
N ALA A 178 21.48 -32.79 -7.10
CA ALA A 178 20.61 -33.33 -8.15
C ALA A 178 20.93 -32.79 -9.55
N GLY A 179 22.09 -32.12 -9.72
CA GLY A 179 22.51 -31.54 -11.00
C GLY A 179 21.70 -30.32 -11.46
N LYS A 180 20.81 -29.78 -10.62
CA LYS A 180 20.13 -28.50 -10.91
C LYS A 180 21.13 -27.35 -10.91
N SER A 181 21.18 -26.58 -12.00
CA SER A 181 22.04 -25.41 -12.15
C SER A 181 21.42 -24.13 -11.58
N PHE A 182 20.10 -24.06 -11.41
CA PHE A 182 19.39 -22.89 -10.92
C PHE A 182 18.26 -23.26 -9.95
N GLU A 183 17.98 -22.35 -9.02
CA GLU A 183 16.79 -22.34 -8.18
C GLU A 183 15.89 -21.18 -8.61
N LEU A 184 14.60 -21.47 -8.80
CA LEU A 184 13.61 -20.47 -9.18
C LEU A 184 13.00 -19.83 -7.94
N VAL A 185 13.35 -18.58 -7.68
CA VAL A 185 12.81 -17.82 -6.55
C VAL A 185 11.65 -16.95 -7.02
N LYS A 186 10.47 -17.18 -6.43
CA LYS A 186 9.22 -16.47 -6.77
C LYS A 186 8.96 -15.33 -5.78
N ILE A 187 8.64 -14.16 -6.31
CA ILE A 187 8.19 -12.98 -5.59
C ILE A 187 6.71 -12.78 -5.89
N GLU A 188 5.89 -12.86 -4.85
CA GLU A 188 4.46 -12.60 -4.95
C GLU A 188 4.21 -11.12 -5.27
N HIS A 189 3.09 -10.86 -5.95
CA HIS A 189 2.64 -9.50 -6.20
C HIS A 189 2.41 -8.73 -4.89
N PRO A 190 2.71 -7.42 -4.86
CA PRO A 190 2.53 -6.62 -3.66
C PRO A 190 1.05 -6.41 -3.37
N LYS A 191 0.72 -6.26 -2.09
CA LYS A 191 -0.56 -5.66 -1.70
C LYS A 191 -0.47 -4.16 -1.94
N LEU A 192 -1.37 -3.64 -2.77
CA LEU A 192 -1.52 -2.20 -2.96
C LEU A 192 -2.53 -1.67 -1.95
N ILE A 193 -2.07 -0.77 -1.10
CA ILE A 193 -2.90 -0.06 -0.14
C ILE A 193 -2.85 1.44 -0.39
N LEU A 194 -4.00 2.11 -0.35
CA LEU A 194 -4.14 3.53 -0.70
C LEU A 194 -4.57 4.34 0.52
N ARG A 195 -4.15 5.61 0.58
CA ARG A 195 -4.59 6.57 1.60
C ARG A 195 -4.89 7.90 0.92
N THR A 196 -5.92 8.58 1.42
CA THR A 196 -6.22 9.96 1.06
C THR A 196 -6.70 10.71 2.30
N ASN A 197 -6.41 11.99 2.35
CA ASN A 197 -6.86 12.91 3.40
C ASN A 197 -8.39 13.08 3.46
N THR A 198 -9.13 12.74 2.39
CA THR A 198 -10.58 12.97 2.28
C THR A 198 -11.45 11.72 2.48
N CYS A 199 -10.89 10.52 2.39
CA CYS A 199 -11.64 9.26 2.60
C CYS A 199 -11.20 8.53 3.86
N THR A 200 -12.10 8.37 4.84
CA THR A 200 -11.92 7.41 5.94
C THR A 200 -12.74 6.13 5.75
N HIS A 201 -13.70 6.12 4.83
CA HIS A 201 -14.58 4.98 4.58
C HIS A 201 -15.12 5.01 3.14
N LEU A 202 -15.12 3.87 2.46
CA LEU A 202 -15.67 3.72 1.11
C LEU A 202 -17.08 3.12 1.16
N SER A 203 -17.97 3.54 0.27
CA SER A 203 -19.36 3.07 0.32
C SER A 203 -19.57 1.69 -0.30
N PHE A 204 -18.54 1.08 -0.90
CA PHE A 204 -18.67 -0.12 -1.74
C PHE A 204 -17.54 -1.14 -1.47
N PRO A 205 -17.84 -2.40 -1.13
CA PRO A 205 -16.86 -3.48 -1.07
C PRO A 205 -16.34 -3.88 -2.47
N PRO A 206 -15.19 -4.58 -2.58
CA PRO A 206 -14.40 -5.21 -1.51
C PRO A 206 -13.12 -4.43 -1.19
N TYR A 207 -13.12 -3.74 -0.05
CA TYR A 207 -11.91 -3.15 0.53
C TYR A 207 -11.80 -3.56 1.99
N LYS A 208 -10.57 -3.61 2.49
CA LYS A 208 -10.28 -3.86 3.90
C LYS A 208 -9.47 -2.71 4.45
N ILE A 209 -9.79 -2.26 5.67
CA ILE A 209 -8.96 -1.30 6.40
C ILE A 209 -7.73 -2.06 6.92
N PHE A 210 -6.55 -1.56 6.58
CA PHE A 210 -5.27 -2.14 6.94
C PHE A 210 -4.42 -1.09 7.66
N ASP A 211 -3.96 -1.41 8.87
CA ASP A 211 -3.07 -0.52 9.61
C ASP A 211 -1.63 -0.70 9.13
N ALA A 212 -1.01 0.38 8.68
CA ALA A 212 0.39 0.38 8.23
C ALA A 212 1.10 1.70 8.61
N PRO A 213 2.45 1.70 8.68
CA PRO A 213 3.21 2.90 8.99
C PRO A 213 2.88 4.06 8.04
N CYS A 214 2.66 5.24 8.60
CA CYS A 214 2.26 6.41 7.83
C CYS A 214 3.37 6.92 6.90
N SER A 215 4.62 6.77 7.31
CA SER A 215 5.82 7.15 6.55
C SER A 215 7.03 6.35 7.03
N VAL A 216 8.15 6.43 6.30
CA VAL A 216 9.43 5.81 6.70
C VAL A 216 10.00 6.45 7.97
N HIS A 217 9.66 7.71 8.24
CA HIS A 217 10.22 8.50 9.34
C HIS A 217 9.41 8.41 10.63
N ASN A 218 8.10 8.25 10.51
CA ASN A 218 7.19 8.26 11.63
C ASN A 218 6.58 6.87 11.78
N LEU A 219 6.93 6.20 12.88
CA LEU A 219 6.41 4.88 13.25
C LEU A 219 4.94 4.92 13.68
N SER A 220 4.27 6.06 13.56
CA SER A 220 2.81 6.16 13.68
C SER A 220 2.12 5.26 12.67
N THR A 221 1.04 4.60 13.10
CA THR A 221 0.17 3.78 12.27
C THR A 221 -0.97 4.62 11.69
N CYS A 222 -1.21 4.47 10.39
CA CYS A 222 -2.33 5.09 9.68
C CYS A 222 -3.29 4.00 9.18
N GLN A 223 -4.55 4.38 8.97
CA GLN A 223 -5.53 3.54 8.32
C GLN A 223 -5.36 3.64 6.80
N TRP A 224 -5.12 2.51 6.17
CA TRP A 224 -4.99 2.38 4.71
C TRP A 224 -6.12 1.51 4.15
N LEU A 225 -6.38 1.72 2.86
CA LEU A 225 -7.35 0.99 2.11
C LEU A 225 -6.69 -0.12 1.30
N GLU A 226 -6.89 -1.38 1.66
CA GLU A 226 -6.37 -2.53 0.90
C GLU A 226 -7.26 -2.86 -0.30
N ILE A 227 -6.64 -2.89 -1.49
CA ILE A 227 -7.28 -3.21 -2.75
C ILE A 227 -7.12 -4.70 -3.05
N GLN A 228 -8.18 -5.49 -2.84
CA GLN A 228 -8.08 -6.96 -2.87
C GLN A 228 -8.05 -7.59 -4.28
N HIS A 229 -8.57 -6.90 -5.30
CA HIS A 229 -8.72 -7.50 -6.63
C HIS A 229 -7.39 -7.71 -7.38
N LEU A 230 -6.29 -7.13 -6.89
CA LEU A 230 -4.97 -7.13 -7.53
C LEU A 230 -4.05 -8.26 -7.05
N GLU A 231 -4.46 -9.01 -6.02
CA GLU A 231 -3.66 -10.08 -5.41
C GLU A 231 -3.61 -11.36 -6.27
N LYS A 232 -4.43 -11.47 -7.33
CA LYS A 232 -4.54 -12.68 -8.17
C LYS A 232 -3.53 -12.78 -9.32
N GLN A 233 -2.57 -11.87 -9.42
CA GLN A 233 -1.58 -11.89 -10.50
C GLN A 233 -0.48 -12.93 -10.25
N ASP A 234 -0.02 -13.58 -11.32
CA ASP A 234 1.03 -14.60 -11.25
C ASP A 234 2.33 -14.02 -10.68
N PRO A 235 3.06 -14.71 -9.80
CA PRO A 235 4.27 -14.19 -9.19
C PRO A 235 5.38 -13.95 -10.23
N VAL A 236 6.18 -12.92 -10.03
CA VAL A 236 7.41 -12.71 -10.80
C VAL A 236 8.49 -13.63 -10.26
N SER A 237 9.38 -14.13 -11.13
CA SER A 237 10.39 -15.09 -10.71
C SER A 237 11.77 -14.72 -11.22
N LEU A 238 12.78 -15.11 -10.46
CA LEU A 238 14.18 -14.94 -10.81
C LEU A 238 14.95 -16.24 -10.58
N GLU A 239 15.91 -16.50 -11.43
CA GLU A 239 16.77 -17.67 -11.35
C GLU A 239 18.05 -17.33 -10.60
N ILE A 240 18.33 -18.10 -9.55
CA ILE A 240 19.56 -18.00 -8.76
C ILE A 240 20.44 -19.21 -9.08
N PRO A 241 21.69 -19.02 -9.51
CA PRO A 241 22.56 -20.15 -9.83
C PRO A 241 22.91 -20.95 -8.57
N LEU A 242 22.97 -22.27 -8.73
CA LEU A 242 23.35 -23.24 -7.72
C LEU A 242 24.75 -23.78 -8.02
N GLY A 243 25.53 -23.98 -6.96
CA GLY A 243 26.79 -24.73 -7.07
C GLY A 243 26.54 -26.22 -7.27
N ASP A 244 27.51 -26.93 -7.83
CA ASP A 244 27.47 -28.39 -7.93
C ASP A 244 27.86 -29.02 -6.58
N GLY A 245 26.92 -29.74 -5.97
CA GLY A 245 27.12 -30.41 -4.68
C GLY A 245 28.13 -31.55 -4.75
N SER A 246 28.33 -32.17 -5.93
CA SER A 246 29.30 -33.27 -6.10
C SER A 246 30.74 -32.79 -5.97
N LEU A 247 31.00 -31.51 -6.23
CA LEU A 247 32.31 -30.90 -6.16
C LEU A 247 32.69 -30.42 -4.75
N VAL A 248 31.78 -30.48 -3.78
CA VAL A 248 32.05 -29.97 -2.42
C VAL A 248 33.24 -30.69 -1.79
N ALA A 249 33.26 -32.03 -1.80
CA ALA A 249 34.36 -32.81 -1.22
C ALA A 249 35.72 -32.55 -1.90
N PRO A 250 35.87 -32.62 -3.23
CA PRO A 250 37.15 -32.34 -3.87
C PRO A 250 37.60 -30.89 -3.71
N VAL A 251 36.68 -29.91 -3.78
CA VAL A 251 37.01 -28.50 -3.55
C VAL A 251 37.51 -28.28 -2.12
N CYS A 252 36.84 -28.87 -1.12
CA CYS A 252 37.29 -28.79 0.27
C CYS A 252 38.66 -29.42 0.48
N ALA A 253 38.89 -30.62 -0.07
CA ALA A 253 40.17 -31.32 0.05
C ALA A 253 41.31 -30.53 -0.62
N GLY A 254 41.08 -30.01 -1.83
CA GLY A 254 42.05 -29.19 -2.54
C GLY A 254 42.38 -27.89 -1.79
N ASN A 255 41.36 -27.19 -1.29
CA ASN A 255 41.56 -25.94 -0.55
C ASN A 255 42.33 -26.19 0.76
N LEU A 256 42.00 -27.27 1.48
CA LEU A 256 42.73 -27.67 2.68
C LEU A 256 44.20 -27.97 2.38
N LEU A 257 44.48 -28.71 1.29
CA LEU A 257 45.85 -29.01 0.87
C LEU A 257 46.64 -27.74 0.56
N VAL A 258 46.06 -26.81 -0.19
CA VAL A 258 46.70 -25.52 -0.51
C VAL A 258 46.99 -24.73 0.76
N ILE A 259 46.02 -24.63 1.68
CA ILE A 259 46.20 -23.93 2.96
C ILE A 259 47.36 -24.55 3.74
N LEU A 260 47.42 -25.88 3.86
CA LEU A 260 48.50 -26.57 4.58
C LEU A 260 49.87 -26.31 3.94
N LEU A 261 49.98 -26.36 2.61
CA LEU A 261 51.22 -26.06 1.88
C LEU A 261 51.65 -24.61 2.10
N CYS A 262 50.72 -23.65 2.01
CA CYS A 262 50.99 -22.24 2.28
C CYS A 262 51.48 -22.03 3.72
N CYS A 263 50.81 -22.65 4.71
CA CYS A 263 51.22 -22.58 6.10
C CYS A 263 52.62 -23.15 6.33
N ILE A 264 52.97 -24.28 5.69
CA ILE A 264 54.32 -24.87 5.77
C ILE A 264 55.37 -23.94 5.18
N ILE A 265 55.12 -23.38 3.99
CA ILE A 265 56.05 -22.47 3.32
C ILE A 265 56.26 -21.20 4.16
N LEU A 266 55.17 -20.59 4.64
CA LEU A 266 55.23 -19.40 5.49
C LEU A 266 55.98 -19.69 6.79
N SER A 267 55.68 -20.80 7.46
CA SER A 267 56.36 -21.18 8.71
C SER A 267 57.85 -21.40 8.51
N ARG A 268 58.24 -22.06 7.40
CA ARG A 268 59.66 -22.24 7.04
C ARG A 268 60.35 -20.92 6.73
N SER A 269 59.67 -20.01 6.05
CA SER A 269 60.20 -18.67 5.75
C SER A 269 60.43 -17.87 7.02
N ILE A 270 59.43 -17.84 7.91
CA ILE A 270 59.48 -17.19 9.21
C ILE A 270 60.59 -17.79 10.09
N TRP A 271 60.74 -19.11 10.12
CA TRP A 271 61.81 -19.75 10.88
C TRP A 271 63.21 -19.40 10.35
N LYS A 272 63.37 -19.32 9.03
CA LYS A 272 64.68 -19.07 8.39
C LYS A 272 65.10 -17.59 8.45
N HIS A 273 64.14 -16.68 8.37
CA HIS A 273 64.40 -15.24 8.19
C HIS A 273 63.89 -14.37 9.36
N GLY A 274 63.15 -14.95 10.29
CA GLY A 274 62.71 -14.27 11.50
C GLY A 274 63.90 -13.95 12.39
N VAL A 275 64.00 -12.69 12.79
CA VAL A 275 64.88 -12.26 13.87
C VAL A 275 64.04 -12.36 15.14
N PHE A 276 64.30 -13.40 15.93
CA PHE A 276 63.62 -13.66 17.20
C PHE A 276 64.52 -13.32 18.38
#